data_AF-A0A2V9NUG5-F1
#
_entry.id   AF-A0A2V9NUG5-F1
#
_cell.length_a   1.000
_cell.length_b   1.000
_cell.length_c   1.000
_cell.angle_alpha   90.00
_cell.angle_beta   90.00
_cell.angle_gamma   90.00
#
_symmetry.space_group_name_H-M   'P 1'
#
loop_
_entity.id
_entity.type
_entity.pdbx_description
1 polymer ?
#
loop_
_entity_poly.entity_id
_entity_poly.type
_entity_poly.pdbx_seq_one_letter_code
_entity_poly.pdbx_strand_id
1 'polypeptide(L)' 'LVLTPRGRERTKAEFVKLLRGAGFRLSRVIATDSPLSIVEAVKA' A
#
# COMPACT_ATOMS: atom_id res chain seq x y z
N LEU A 1 13.33 11.18 -3.14
CA LEU A 1 14.60 10.54 -2.70
C LEU A 1 15.39 10.11 -3.93
N VAL A 2 16.57 10.70 -4.15
CA VAL A 2 17.48 10.40 -5.29
C VAL A 2 17.91 8.91 -5.33
N LEU A 3 17.70 8.18 -4.23
CA LEU A 3 18.06 6.76 -4.06
C LEU A 3 17.00 5.75 -4.51
N THR A 4 15.80 6.17 -4.90
CA THR A 4 14.71 5.26 -5.30
C THR A 4 14.19 5.61 -6.69
N PRO A 5 14.85 5.14 -7.77
CA PRO A 5 14.38 5.38 -9.13
C PRO A 5 12.91 4.94 -9.29
N ARG A 6 12.06 5.85 -9.78
CA ARG A 6 10.60 5.66 -9.96
C ARG A 6 9.81 5.41 -8.67
N GLY A 7 10.41 5.64 -7.50
CA GLY A 7 9.70 5.66 -6.23
C GLY A 7 8.64 6.75 -6.24
N ARG A 8 7.39 6.38 -5.95
CA ARG A 8 6.26 7.30 -5.81
C ARG A 8 5.25 6.77 -4.80
N GLU A 9 4.51 7.71 -4.22
CA GLU A 9 3.32 7.39 -3.44
C GLU A 9 2.27 6.70 -4.32
N ARG A 10 1.43 5.89 -3.67
CA ARG A 10 0.38 5.11 -4.34
C ARG A 10 -0.95 5.30 -3.65
N THR A 11 -1.99 5.29 -4.45
CA THR A 11 -3.38 5.27 -4.00
C THR A 11 -3.75 3.89 -3.45
N LYS A 12 -4.85 3.82 -2.70
CA LYS A 12 -5.44 2.56 -2.24
C LYS A 12 -5.67 1.58 -3.40
N ALA A 13 -6.17 2.05 -4.54
CA ALA A 13 -6.47 1.20 -5.70
C ALA A 13 -5.20 0.55 -6.29
N GLU A 14 -4.09 1.30 -6.33
CA GLU A 14 -2.81 0.77 -6.80
C GLU A 14 -2.24 -0.26 -5.84
N PHE A 15 -2.37 -0.05 -4.52
CA PHE A 15 -2.01 -1.06 -3.53
C PHE A 15 -2.87 -2.33 -3.63
N VAL A 16 -4.18 -2.22 -3.87
CA VAL A 16 -5.05 -3.38 -4.10
C VAL A 16 -4.53 -4.22 -5.27
N LYS A 17 -4.14 -3.57 -6.38
CA LYS A 17 -3.60 -4.28 -7.56
C LYS A 17 -2.30 -5.01 -7.23
N LEU A 18 -1.38 -4.37 -6.52
CA LEU A 18 -0.09 -4.98 -6.13
C LEU A 18 -0.28 -6.15 -5.16
N LEU A 19 -1.08 -5.97 -4.11
CA LEU A 19 -1.35 -7.00 -3.11
C LEU A 19 -2.03 -8.22 -3.73
N ARG A 20 -3.00 -8.02 -4.63
CA ARG A 20 -3.65 -9.11 -5.36
C ARG A 20 -2.64 -9.91 -6.19
N GLY A 21 -1.72 -9.22 -6.88
CA GLY A 21 -0.64 -9.86 -7.64
C GLY A 21 0.32 -10.68 -6.78
N ALA A 22 0.40 -10.38 -5.47
CA ALA A 22 1.23 -11.08 -4.49
C ALA A 22 0.46 -12.14 -3.66
N GLY A 23 -0.81 -12.42 -3.96
CA GLY A 23 -1.62 -13.40 -3.22
C GLY A 23 -2.20 -12.89 -1.88
N PHE A 24 -2.32 -11.57 -1.74
CA PHE A 24 -2.93 -10.92 -0.58
C PHE A 24 -4.20 -10.16 -0.96
N ARG A 25 -5.11 -10.02 0.00
CA ARG A 25 -6.28 -9.15 -0.10
C ARG A 25 -6.12 -7.97 0.86
N LEU A 26 -6.28 -6.75 0.34
CA LEU A 26 -6.31 -5.55 1.18
C LEU A 26 -7.49 -5.62 2.14
N SER A 27 -7.19 -5.57 3.45
CA SER A 27 -8.17 -5.62 4.53
C SER A 27 -8.70 -4.22 4.82
N ARG A 28 -7.79 -3.27 5.12
CA ARG A 28 -8.12 -1.88 5.43
C ARG A 28 -6.93 -0.96 5.24
N VAL A 29 -7.21 0.34 5.19
CA VAL A 29 -6.22 1.42 5.28
C VAL A 29 -6.55 2.20 6.54
N ILE A 30 -5.58 2.34 7.45
CA ILE A 30 -5.75 2.98 8.76
C ILE A 30 -4.99 4.30 8.71
N ALA A 31 -5.70 5.41 8.95
CA ALA A 31 -5.07 6.72 9.13
C ALA A 31 -4.30 6.75 10.45
N THR A 32 -3.17 7.46 10.48
CA THR A 32 -2.39 7.71 11.70
C THR A 32 -2.43 9.20 12.01
N ASP A 33 -1.95 9.61 13.20
CA ASP A 33 -1.77 11.02 13.56
C ASP A 33 -0.57 11.68 12.83
N SER A 34 -0.28 11.20 11.62
CA SER A 34 0.79 11.66 10.73
C SER A 34 0.33 11.55 9.27
N PRO A 35 1.09 12.10 8.30
CA PRO A 35 0.78 11.92 6.88
C PRO A 35 0.83 10.47 6.38
N LEU A 36 1.33 9.53 7.19
CA LEU A 36 1.44 8.12 6.83
C LEU A 36 0.15 7.34 7.12
N SER A 37 -0.03 6.25 6.39
CA SER A 37 -1.15 5.32 6.58
C SER A 37 -0.64 3.89 6.70
N ILE A 38 -1.32 3.06 7.50
CA ILE A 38 -1.05 1.62 7.57
C ILE A 38 -1.95 0.92 6.54
N VAL A 39 -1.35 0.21 5.59
CA VAL A 39 -2.06 -0.62 4.62
C VAL A 39 -2.03 -2.07 5.11
N GLU A 40 -3.12 -2.53 5.73
CA GLU A 40 -3.23 -3.89 6.25
C GLU A 40 -3.72 -4.84 5.15
N ALA A 41 -3.03 -5.96 4.97
CA ALA A 41 -3.40 -7.01 4.03
C ALA A 41 -3.31 -8.39 4.70
N VAL A 42 -4.18 -9.30 4.30
CA VAL A 42 -4.21 -10.69 4.77
C VAL A 42 -4.00 -11.64 3.59
N LYS A 43 -3.50 -12.86 3.86
CA LYS A 43 -3.39 -13.90 2.83
C LYS A 43 -4.80 -14.13 2.22
N ALA A 44 -4.86 -14.15 0.89
CA ALA A 44 -6.10 -14.38 0.15
C ALA A 44 -6.59 -15.83 0.32
#